data_AF-H9FII8-F1
#
_entry.id   AF-H9FII8-F1
#
_cell.length_a   1.000
_cell.length_b   1.000
_cell.length_c   1.000
_cell.angle_alpha   90.00
_cell.angle_beta   90.00
_cell.angle_gamma   90.00
#
_symmetry.space_group_name_H-M   'P 1'
#
loop_
_entity.id
_entity.type
_entity.pdbx_description
1 polymer ?
#
loop_
_entity_poly.entity_id
_entity_poly.type
_entity_poly.pdbx_seq_one_letter_code
_entity_poly.pdbx_strand_id
1 'polypeptide(L)'
;KTWKLMDKVVRLCQNPKLQLKNSPPYILDILPDTYQHLRLILSKYDDNQKLAQLSENEYFKIYIDSLMKKSKRAIRLFKEGKERMYEEQSQDRRNLTKLSLIFSHMLAEIKAIFPNGQFQGDNFRITKADAAEFWRMFF
;
A
#
# COMPACT_ATOMS: atom_id res chain seq x y z
N LYS A 1 -10.48 10.22 -0.93
CA LYS A 1 -9.48 11.00 -0.15
C LYS A 1 -8.07 10.40 -0.23
N THR A 2 -7.93 9.08 -0.04
CA THR A 2 -6.63 8.36 -0.10
C THR A 2 -5.91 8.47 -1.44
N TRP A 3 -6.61 8.35 -2.58
CA TRP A 3 -6.01 8.47 -3.91
C TRP A 3 -5.28 9.81 -4.14
N LYS A 4 -5.86 10.93 -3.70
CA LYS A 4 -5.23 12.26 -3.80
C LYS A 4 -3.92 12.34 -3.02
N LEU A 5 -3.80 11.59 -1.92
CA LEU A 5 -2.55 11.53 -1.15
C LEU A 5 -1.49 10.69 -1.87
N MET A 6 -1.88 9.53 -2.42
CA MET A 6 -0.97 8.69 -3.21
C MET A 6 -0.44 9.44 -4.44
N ASP A 7 -1.32 10.09 -5.20
CA ASP A 7 -0.97 10.93 -6.35
C ASP A 7 0.02 12.05 -5.97
N LYS A 8 -0.19 12.68 -4.79
CA LYS A 8 0.77 13.65 -4.27
C LYS A 8 2.14 13.02 -3.94
N VAL A 9 2.17 11.80 -3.39
CA VAL A 9 3.44 11.08 -3.15
C VAL A 9 4.14 10.75 -4.47
N VAL A 10 3.41 10.28 -5.49
CA VAL A 10 3.96 10.01 -6.83
C VAL A 10 4.61 11.26 -7.40
N ARG A 11 3.90 12.40 -7.41
CA ARG A 11 4.45 13.68 -7.91
C ARG A 11 5.72 14.12 -7.18
N LEU A 12 5.77 13.94 -5.85
CA LEU A 12 6.97 14.24 -5.07
C LEU A 12 8.14 13.32 -5.44
N CYS A 13 7.86 12.04 -5.68
CA CYS A 13 8.85 11.03 -6.06
C CYS A 13 9.32 11.16 -7.52
N GLN A 14 8.56 11.84 -8.39
CA GLN A 14 8.93 12.15 -9.78
C GLN A 14 9.97 13.27 -9.90
N ASN A 15 10.37 13.93 -8.81
CA ASN A 15 11.38 14.98 -8.87
C ASN A 15 12.72 14.41 -9.40
N PRO A 16 13.25 14.91 -10.52
CA PRO A 16 14.49 14.39 -11.13
C PRO A 16 15.69 14.39 -10.18
N LYS A 17 15.75 15.34 -9.23
CA LYS A 17 16.82 15.42 -8.23
C LYS A 17 16.89 14.19 -7.32
N LEU A 18 15.79 13.44 -7.17
CA LEU A 18 15.81 12.21 -6.40
C LEU A 18 16.62 11.13 -7.11
N GLN A 19 16.63 11.05 -8.44
CA GLN A 19 17.32 9.97 -9.16
C GLN A 19 16.92 8.58 -8.64
N LEU A 20 15.60 8.34 -8.50
CA LEU A 20 15.10 7.03 -8.07
C LEU A 20 15.44 5.97 -9.13
N LYS A 21 16.20 4.94 -8.71
CA LYS A 21 16.54 3.80 -9.57
C LYS A 21 15.29 2.95 -9.80
N ASN A 22 15.09 2.51 -11.05
CA ASN A 22 14.01 1.60 -11.40
C ASN A 22 14.37 0.17 -10.96
N SER A 23 14.34 -0.06 -9.65
CA SER A 23 14.61 -1.34 -9.01
C SER A 23 13.65 -1.55 -7.85
N PRO A 24 13.17 -2.77 -7.59
CA PRO A 24 12.32 -3.05 -6.44
C PRO A 24 13.00 -2.65 -5.12
N PRO A 25 12.29 -1.98 -4.17
CA PRO A 25 10.92 -1.47 -4.28
C PRO A 25 10.85 -0.11 -5.00
N TYR A 26 10.20 -0.05 -6.17
CA TYR A 26 10.08 1.17 -6.96
C TYR A 26 8.73 1.86 -6.73
N ILE A 27 8.71 2.89 -5.89
CA ILE A 27 7.47 3.56 -5.43
C ILE A 27 6.63 4.14 -6.58
N LEU A 28 7.27 4.52 -7.68
CA LEU A 28 6.60 5.08 -8.86
C LEU A 28 5.78 4.04 -9.64
N ASP A 29 6.06 2.74 -9.49
CA ASP A 29 5.20 1.67 -10.01
C ASP A 29 4.23 1.17 -8.94
N ILE A 30 4.70 1.04 -7.69
CA ILE A 30 3.90 0.47 -6.59
C ILE A 30 2.62 1.27 -6.31
N LEU A 31 2.69 2.61 -6.29
CA LEU A 31 1.51 3.43 -5.99
C LEU A 31 0.46 3.39 -7.11
N PRO A 32 0.82 3.52 -8.40
CA PRO A 32 -0.09 3.23 -9.50
C PRO A 32 -0.69 1.83 -9.47
N ASP A 33 0.12 0.79 -9.22
CA ASP A 33 -0.37 -0.59 -9.12
C ASP A 33 -1.37 -0.77 -7.97
N THR A 34 -1.09 -0.14 -6.82
CA THR A 34 -2.02 -0.12 -5.68
C THR A 34 -3.33 0.55 -6.06
N TYR A 35 -3.26 1.68 -6.78
CA TYR A 35 -4.45 2.37 -7.26
C TYR A 35 -5.26 1.50 -8.23
N GLN A 36 -4.61 0.87 -9.21
CA GLN A 36 -5.25 -0.03 -10.16
C GLN A 36 -5.93 -1.21 -9.45
N HIS A 37 -5.26 -1.81 -8.47
CA HIS A 37 -5.83 -2.92 -7.72
C HIS A 37 -7.02 -2.49 -6.84
N LEU A 38 -6.96 -1.32 -6.19
CA LEU A 38 -8.10 -0.77 -5.47
C LEU A 38 -9.29 -0.47 -6.40
N ARG A 39 -9.04 0.00 -7.63
CA ARG A 39 -10.10 0.14 -8.64
C ARG A 39 -10.69 -1.19 -9.06
N LEU A 40 -9.86 -2.23 -9.23
CA LEU A 40 -10.31 -3.58 -9.51
C LEU A 40 -11.23 -4.09 -8.40
N ILE A 41 -10.85 -3.91 -7.13
CA ILE A 41 -11.71 -4.23 -5.99
C ILE A 41 -13.04 -3.50 -6.12
N LEU A 42 -13.04 -2.17 -6.19
CA LEU A 42 -14.29 -1.40 -6.28
C LEU A 42 -15.18 -1.81 -7.47
N SER A 43 -14.59 -2.23 -8.60
CA SER A 43 -15.36 -2.73 -9.74
C SER A 43 -16.08 -4.07 -9.50
N LYS A 44 -15.67 -4.85 -8.49
CA LYS A 44 -16.33 -6.09 -8.07
C LYS A 44 -17.45 -5.86 -7.04
N TYR A 45 -17.47 -4.67 -6.43
CA TYR A 45 -18.44 -4.24 -5.41
C TYR A 45 -19.19 -2.99 -5.91
N ASP A 46 -19.76 -3.09 -7.11
CA ASP A 46 -20.35 -1.99 -7.90
C ASP A 46 -21.83 -1.69 -7.57
N ASP A 47 -22.53 -2.60 -6.91
CA ASP A 47 -23.88 -2.39 -6.37
C ASP A 47 -23.86 -1.95 -4.88
N ASN A 48 -24.93 -1.28 -4.44
CA ASN A 48 -25.01 -0.71 -3.10
C ASN A 48 -24.87 -1.75 -1.98
N GLN A 49 -25.34 -2.99 -2.22
CA GLN A 49 -25.32 -4.06 -1.22
C GLN A 49 -23.88 -4.58 -1.04
N LYS A 50 -23.18 -4.87 -2.13
CA LYS A 50 -21.77 -5.29 -2.10
C LYS A 50 -20.87 -4.17 -1.60
N LEU A 51 -21.14 -2.92 -1.98
CA LEU A 51 -20.37 -1.79 -1.47
C LEU A 51 -20.49 -1.67 0.06
N ALA A 52 -21.69 -1.91 0.61
CA ALA A 52 -21.89 -1.99 2.06
C ALA A 52 -21.03 -3.11 2.68
N GLN A 53 -21.03 -4.31 2.10
CA GLN A 53 -20.19 -5.42 2.55
C GLN A 53 -18.69 -5.08 2.55
N LEU A 54 -18.18 -4.45 1.47
CA LEU A 54 -16.79 -4.01 1.40
C LEU A 54 -16.47 -2.94 2.46
N SER A 55 -17.42 -2.05 2.73
CA SER A 55 -17.26 -1.00 3.75
C SER A 55 -17.24 -1.56 5.17
N GLU A 56 -17.90 -2.69 5.40
CA GLU A 56 -17.94 -3.38 6.69
C GLU A 56 -16.75 -4.32 6.91
N ASN A 57 -16.11 -4.79 5.82
CA ASN A 57 -14.93 -5.64 5.88
C ASN A 57 -13.81 -5.03 6.73
N GLU A 58 -13.43 -5.73 7.81
CA GLU A 58 -12.48 -5.22 8.81
C GLU A 58 -11.09 -4.99 8.23
N TYR A 59 -10.56 -5.99 7.51
CA TYR A 59 -9.26 -5.89 6.86
C TYR A 59 -9.20 -4.70 5.90
N PHE A 60 -10.21 -4.51 5.04
CA PHE A 60 -10.23 -3.42 4.07
C PHE A 60 -10.25 -2.04 4.74
N LYS A 61 -11.01 -1.87 5.83
CA LYS A 61 -11.00 -0.63 6.63
C LYS A 61 -9.61 -0.34 7.19
N ILE A 62 -8.98 -1.33 7.82
CA ILE A 62 -7.62 -1.20 8.38
C ILE A 62 -6.61 -0.88 7.29
N TYR A 63 -6.71 -1.56 6.14
CA TYR A 63 -5.84 -1.35 4.99
C TYR A 63 -5.91 0.10 4.48
N ILE A 64 -7.11 0.61 4.25
CA ILE A 64 -7.32 1.97 3.73
C ILE A 64 -6.84 3.03 4.73
N ASP A 65 -7.06 2.84 6.03
CA ASP A 65 -6.54 3.74 7.07
C ASP A 65 -5.00 3.71 7.12
N SER A 66 -4.40 2.53 7.08
CA SER A 66 -2.93 2.37 7.03
C SER A 66 -2.36 3.05 5.80
N LEU A 67 -2.96 2.84 4.61
CA LEU A 67 -2.52 3.44 3.35
C LEU A 67 -2.60 4.97 3.42
N MET A 68 -3.66 5.51 4.01
CA MET A 68 -3.80 6.94 4.24
C MET A 68 -2.72 7.48 5.18
N LYS A 69 -2.46 6.81 6.30
CA LYS A 69 -1.43 7.20 7.29
C LYS A 69 -0.03 7.16 6.68
N LYS A 70 0.32 6.10 5.94
CA LYS A 70 1.63 5.96 5.27
C LYS A 70 1.81 7.02 4.18
N SER A 71 0.77 7.30 3.39
CA SER A 71 0.81 8.38 2.38
C SER A 71 1.03 9.76 3.00
N LYS A 72 0.33 10.07 4.11
CA LYS A 72 0.56 11.31 4.87
C LYS A 72 1.97 11.40 5.43
N ARG A 73 2.51 10.28 5.94
CA ARG A 73 3.89 10.21 6.45
C ARG A 73 4.91 10.48 5.35
N ALA A 74 4.73 9.91 4.15
CA ALA A 74 5.58 10.18 3.01
C ALA A 74 5.56 11.67 2.63
N ILE A 75 4.37 12.27 2.54
CA ILE A 75 4.25 13.72 2.26
C ILE A 75 4.94 14.56 3.33
N ARG A 76 4.79 14.21 4.61
CA ARG A 76 5.45 14.90 5.72
C ARG A 76 6.97 14.78 5.64
N LEU A 77 7.49 13.59 5.31
CA LEU A 77 8.92 13.36 5.11
C LEU A 77 9.51 14.30 4.06
N PHE A 78 8.84 14.47 2.92
CA PHE A 78 9.28 15.46 1.91
C PHE A 78 9.26 16.90 2.43
N LYS A 79 8.23 17.27 3.21
CA LYS A 79 8.10 18.62 3.77
C LYS A 79 9.20 18.94 4.79
N GLU A 80 9.57 17.98 5.63
CA GLU A 80 10.55 18.14 6.70
C GLU A 80 12.00 17.92 6.21
N GLY A 81 12.19 16.95 5.32
CA GLY A 81 13.48 16.61 4.72
C GLY A 81 14.03 17.70 3.79
N LYS A 82 13.15 18.38 3.03
CA LYS A 82 13.53 19.43 2.07
C LYS A 82 14.71 18.97 1.18
N GLU A 83 15.81 19.72 1.15
CA GLU A 83 16.98 19.39 0.32
C GLU A 83 17.63 18.05 0.67
N ARG A 84 17.55 17.61 1.94
CA ARG A 84 18.11 16.32 2.36
C ARG A 84 17.45 15.14 1.67
N MET A 85 16.25 15.29 1.10
CA MET A 85 15.62 14.25 0.28
C MET A 85 16.45 13.88 -0.97
N TYR A 86 17.22 14.83 -1.49
CA TYR A 86 17.99 14.69 -2.72
C TYR A 86 19.42 14.17 -2.48
N GLU A 87 19.85 14.17 -1.22
CA GLU A 87 21.11 13.55 -0.80
C GLU A 87 20.91 12.03 -0.65
N GLU A 88 21.51 11.22 -1.54
CA GLU A 88 21.26 9.77 -1.61
C GLU A 88 21.54 9.05 -0.27
N GLN A 89 22.54 9.52 0.48
CA GLN A 89 22.97 8.91 1.74
C GLN A 89 22.27 9.46 2.99
N SER A 90 21.38 10.44 2.84
CA SER A 90 20.72 11.06 3.99
C SER A 90 19.76 10.12 4.70
N GLN A 91 19.50 10.41 5.98
CA GLN A 91 18.51 9.67 6.75
C GLN A 91 17.10 9.82 6.16
N ASP A 92 16.77 10.99 5.63
CA ASP A 92 15.48 11.26 4.99
C ASP A 92 15.30 10.40 3.74
N ARG A 93 16.35 10.22 2.95
CA ARG A 93 16.33 9.34 1.78
C ARG A 93 16.21 7.87 2.16
N ARG A 94 16.92 7.42 3.19
CA ARG A 94 16.76 6.06 3.76
C ARG A 94 15.33 5.82 4.28
N ASN A 95 14.72 6.83 4.91
CA ASN A 95 13.34 6.77 5.36
C ASN A 95 12.35 6.63 4.19
N LEU A 96 12.61 7.28 3.06
CA LEU A 96 11.81 7.11 1.84
C LEU A 96 11.95 5.70 1.26
N THR A 97 13.16 5.14 1.22
CA THR A 97 13.38 3.74 0.81
C THR A 97 12.61 2.78 1.70
N LYS A 98 12.65 2.97 3.02
CA LYS A 98 11.87 2.17 3.98
C LYS A 98 10.36 2.30 3.73
N LEU A 99 9.87 3.50 3.45
CA LEU A 99 8.46 3.70 3.10
C LEU A 99 8.09 3.02 1.79
N SER A 100 8.97 3.03 0.80
CA SER A 100 8.77 2.36 -0.49
C SER A 100 8.64 0.84 -0.30
N LEU A 101 9.48 0.26 0.56
CA LEU A 101 9.37 -1.15 0.94
C LEU A 101 8.04 -1.46 1.67
N ILE A 102 7.61 -0.59 2.58
CA ILE A 102 6.31 -0.72 3.26
C ILE A 102 5.17 -0.70 2.24
N PHE A 103 5.16 0.23 1.29
CA PHE A 103 4.13 0.26 0.23
C PHE A 103 4.17 -1.01 -0.63
N SER A 104 5.35 -1.56 -0.93
CA SER A 104 5.50 -2.83 -1.64
C SER A 104 4.83 -3.98 -0.88
N HIS A 105 5.08 -4.10 0.43
CA HIS A 105 4.44 -5.13 1.26
C HIS A 105 2.93 -4.94 1.38
N MET A 106 2.47 -3.69 1.53
CA MET A 106 1.04 -3.39 1.52
C MET A 106 0.37 -3.78 0.20
N LEU A 107 1.02 -3.55 -0.93
CA LEU A 107 0.50 -3.97 -2.24
C LEU A 107 0.46 -5.50 -2.37
N ALA A 108 1.50 -6.20 -1.88
CA ALA A 108 1.51 -7.65 -1.88
C ALA A 108 0.39 -8.24 -1.01
N GLU A 109 0.19 -7.68 0.19
CA GLU A 109 -0.84 -8.11 1.13
C GLU A 109 -2.24 -7.92 0.54
N ILE A 110 -2.58 -6.73 0.02
CA ILE A 110 -3.91 -6.49 -0.55
C ILE A 110 -4.18 -7.40 -1.76
N LYS A 111 -3.17 -7.68 -2.61
CA LYS A 111 -3.30 -8.60 -3.74
C LYS A 111 -3.55 -10.04 -3.29
N ALA A 112 -3.01 -10.42 -2.13
CA ALA A 112 -3.16 -11.76 -1.57
C ALA A 112 -4.51 -11.95 -0.86
N ILE A 113 -5.02 -10.90 -0.20
CA ILE A 113 -6.32 -10.92 0.48
C ILE A 113 -7.48 -10.63 -0.48
N PHE A 114 -7.25 -9.85 -1.54
CA PHE A 114 -8.21 -9.56 -2.60
C PHE A 114 -7.74 -10.07 -3.98
N PRO A 115 -7.49 -11.37 -4.15
CA PRO A 115 -7.10 -11.90 -5.45
C PRO A 115 -8.19 -11.58 -6.49
N ASN A 116 -7.78 -11.05 -7.65
CA ASN A 116 -8.69 -10.59 -8.71
C ASN A 116 -9.78 -9.58 -8.27
N GLY A 117 -9.53 -8.86 -7.17
CA GLY A 117 -10.43 -7.85 -6.62
C GLY A 117 -11.54 -8.39 -5.71
N GLN A 118 -11.55 -9.69 -5.39
CA GLN A 118 -12.56 -10.29 -4.51
C GLN A 118 -11.93 -10.68 -3.18
N PHE A 119 -12.60 -10.37 -2.07
CA PHE A 119 -12.14 -10.76 -0.75
C PHE A 119 -12.06 -12.28 -0.61
N GLN A 120 -10.89 -12.79 -0.24
CA GLN A 120 -10.64 -14.19 0.10
C GLN A 120 -9.82 -14.34 1.39
N GLY A 121 -9.86 -13.34 2.27
CA GLY A 121 -9.12 -13.37 3.54
C GLY A 121 -9.50 -14.56 4.42
N ASP A 122 -10.79 -14.94 4.43
CA ASP A 122 -11.30 -16.07 5.22
C ASP A 122 -10.79 -17.42 4.72
N ASN A 123 -10.38 -17.49 3.45
CA ASN A 123 -9.84 -18.71 2.81
C ASN A 123 -8.34 -18.59 2.53
N PHE A 124 -7.65 -17.66 3.20
CA PHE A 124 -6.23 -17.44 2.99
C PHE A 124 -5.41 -18.68 3.36
N ARG A 125 -4.65 -19.21 2.40
CA ARG A 125 -3.83 -20.41 2.61
C ARG A 125 -2.47 -20.05 3.17
N ILE A 126 -2.28 -20.29 4.47
CA ILE A 126 -0.97 -20.22 5.12
C ILE A 126 -0.08 -21.37 4.59
N THR A 127 1.12 -21.04 4.12
CA THR A 127 2.01 -21.98 3.42
C THR A 127 2.51 -23.13 4.30
N LYS A 128 2.81 -22.86 5.58
CA LYS A 128 3.35 -23.85 6.52
C LYS A 128 2.20 -24.45 7.32
N ALA A 129 2.04 -25.77 7.28
CA ALA A 129 0.93 -26.49 7.91
C ALA A 129 0.79 -26.17 9.40
N ASP A 130 1.89 -26.26 10.16
CA ASP A 130 1.88 -25.98 11.61
C ASP A 130 1.43 -24.54 11.93
N ALA A 131 1.82 -23.57 11.10
CA ALA A 131 1.40 -22.18 11.25
C ALA A 131 -0.07 -21.97 10.85
N ALA A 132 -0.56 -22.73 9.86
CA ALA A 132 -1.96 -22.72 9.45
C ALA A 132 -2.86 -23.29 10.56
N GLU A 133 -2.41 -24.40 11.18
CA GLU A 133 -3.10 -25.01 12.31
C GLU A 133 -3.13 -24.05 13.50
N PHE A 134 -1.99 -23.44 13.85
CA PHE A 134 -1.92 -22.41 14.88
C PHE A 134 -2.93 -21.29 14.61
N TRP A 135 -2.95 -20.70 13.42
CA TRP A 135 -3.85 -19.59 13.12
C TRP A 135 -5.32 -19.97 13.32
N ARG A 136 -5.75 -21.11 12.77
CA ARG A 136 -7.12 -21.62 12.88
C ARG A 136 -7.54 -21.92 14.34
N MET A 137 -6.60 -22.24 15.22
CA MET A 137 -6.90 -22.54 16.62
C MET A 137 -7.13 -21.28 17.47
N PHE A 138 -6.57 -20.14 17.08
CA PHE A 138 -6.49 -18.96 17.95
C PHE A 138 -7.19 -17.71 17.42
N PHE A 139 -7.55 -17.66 16.14
CA PHE A 139 -8.21 -16.53 15.48
C PHE A 139 -9.38 -17.00 14.63
#